data_AF-A0A7S2YEH0-F1
#
_entry.id   AF-A0A7S2YEH0-F1
#
_cell.length_a   1.000
_cell.length_b   1.000
_cell.length_c   1.000
_cell.angle_alpha   90.00
_cell.angle_beta   90.00
_cell.angle_gamma   90.00
#
_symmetry.space_group_name_H-M   'P 1'
#
loop_
_entity.id
_entity.type
_entity.pdbx_description
1 polymer ?
#
loop_
_entity_poly.entity_id
_entity_poly.type
_entity_poly.pdbx_seq_one_letter_code
_entity_poly.pdbx_strand_id
1 'polypeptide(L)'
;LLLSCWSIGSCSCGTQALALPPPLSTNRIQSTTTIMSASATNDNNNDASPIKRHVLLIGTALPPILEQLQARFHVHILDDHDGEDEREAWLQQHGATMDYVMTNNGRGVPQSYWPWLSHLKLVASFGVGYDSIDCHEAVTRHIVVTHTPGVLDAETSTTAVLLYLACFRDLLACDKYARSGTTWQDQGPHPLTRTADGRHG
;
A
#
# COMPACT_ATOMS: atom_id res chain seq x y z
N LEU A 1 -43.57 17.11 -35.43
CA LEU A 1 -44.92 16.85 -34.89
C LEU A 1 -44.75 15.97 -33.65
N LEU A 2 -44.98 16.35 -32.38
CA LEU A 2 -45.01 17.63 -31.64
C LEU A 2 -44.28 17.36 -30.27
N LEU A 3 -43.76 18.27 -29.42
CA LEU A 3 -43.87 19.73 -29.18
C LEU A 3 -45.00 20.27 -28.25
N SER A 4 -45.24 19.61 -27.10
CA SER A 4 -45.99 20.15 -25.93
C SER A 4 -45.88 19.16 -24.74
N CYS A 5 -45.80 19.47 -23.44
CA CYS A 5 -45.45 20.63 -22.57
C CYS A 5 -44.92 20.00 -21.24
N TRP A 6 -44.18 20.60 -20.29
CA TRP A 6 -43.98 21.95 -19.72
C TRP A 6 -45.03 22.46 -18.70
N SER A 7 -44.53 23.06 -17.60
CA SER A 7 -45.25 23.62 -16.41
C SER A 7 -45.89 22.61 -15.43
N ILE A 8 -45.91 22.81 -14.09
CA ILE A 8 -45.37 23.89 -13.21
C ILE A 8 -45.16 23.35 -11.77
N GLY A 9 -44.34 24.01 -10.93
CA GLY A 9 -44.22 23.74 -9.47
C GLY A 9 -42.80 23.38 -8.99
N SER A 10 -41.81 24.28 -8.93
CA SER A 10 -41.75 25.50 -8.10
C SER A 10 -41.94 25.26 -6.60
N CYS A 11 -40.82 25.04 -5.90
CA CYS A 11 -40.71 25.27 -4.45
C CYS A 11 -39.36 25.97 -4.18
N SER A 12 -39.32 26.94 -3.28
CA SER A 12 -38.16 27.83 -3.08
C SER A 12 -37.78 27.92 -1.60
N CYS A 13 -36.48 27.81 -1.31
CA CYS A 13 -35.89 28.24 -0.04
C CYS A 13 -34.41 28.64 -0.25
N GLY A 14 -33.92 29.61 0.51
CA GLY A 14 -32.58 30.20 0.35
C GLY A 14 -31.45 29.20 0.65
N THR A 15 -30.30 29.26 -0.01
CA THR A 15 -29.33 30.39 -0.09
C THR A 15 -28.54 30.58 1.21
N GLN A 16 -27.39 29.89 1.29
CA GLN A 16 -26.11 30.51 1.64
C GLN A 16 -24.95 29.58 1.28
N ALA A 17 -24.12 30.00 0.32
CA ALA A 17 -22.84 29.36 0.04
C ALA A 17 -21.72 30.20 0.66
N LEU A 18 -21.03 29.67 1.68
CA LEU A 18 -19.83 30.32 2.20
C LEU A 18 -18.66 30.07 1.23
N ALA A 19 -18.23 31.11 0.54
CA ALA A 19 -17.00 31.09 -0.23
C ALA A 19 -15.79 31.17 0.71
N LEU A 20 -14.88 30.19 0.60
CA LEU A 20 -13.58 30.26 1.27
C LEU A 20 -12.65 31.23 0.53
N PRO A 21 -11.91 32.12 1.22
CA PRO A 21 -10.99 33.05 0.58
C PRO A 21 -9.73 32.31 0.07
N PRO A 22 -9.13 32.76 -1.05
CA PRO A 22 -7.90 32.17 -1.56
C PRO A 22 -6.69 32.52 -0.66
N PRO A 23 -5.73 31.59 -0.47
CA PRO A 23 -4.50 31.88 0.24
C PRO A 23 -3.63 32.90 -0.53
N LEU A 24 -3.00 33.81 0.21
CA LEU A 24 -2.28 34.96 -0.35
C LEU A 24 -0.92 34.58 -0.97
N SER A 25 -0.56 35.29 -2.04
CA SER A 25 0.80 35.26 -2.60
C SER A 25 1.75 36.10 -1.74
N THR A 26 2.71 35.45 -1.09
CA THR A 26 3.88 36.11 -0.47
C THR A 26 5.17 35.49 -0.98
N ASN A 27 5.69 36.06 -2.07
CA ASN A 27 7.05 35.84 -2.51
C ASN A 27 8.05 36.47 -1.51
N ARG A 28 9.30 35.99 -1.49
CA ARG A 28 10.47 36.53 -0.75
C ARG A 28 10.52 36.29 0.78
N ILE A 29 11.12 35.15 1.15
CA ILE A 29 12.27 35.17 2.09
C ILE A 29 13.46 34.53 1.35
N GLN A 30 14.61 35.19 1.37
CA GLN A 30 15.89 34.65 0.92
C GLN A 30 16.77 34.39 2.15
N SER A 31 17.76 33.50 2.00
CA SER A 31 18.74 33.10 3.02
C SER A 31 18.12 32.26 4.16
N THR A 32 18.85 31.32 4.77
CA THR A 32 20.32 31.15 4.79
C THR A 32 20.76 29.75 4.38
N THR A 33 21.72 29.68 3.45
CA THR A 33 22.49 28.47 3.16
C THR A 33 23.44 28.17 4.33
N THR A 34 23.29 27.00 4.96
CA THR A 34 24.34 26.43 5.82
C THR A 34 24.72 25.05 5.28
N ILE A 35 25.57 25.05 4.26
CA ILE A 35 26.28 23.83 3.84
C ILE A 35 27.32 23.55 4.93
N MET A 36 27.15 22.45 5.67
CA MET A 36 28.25 21.88 6.44
C MET A 36 29.24 21.25 5.46
N SER A 37 30.22 22.05 5.02
CA SER A 37 31.33 21.59 4.21
C SER A 37 32.27 20.75 5.06
N ALA A 38 32.06 19.43 5.09
CA ALA A 38 33.08 18.49 5.53
C ALA A 38 34.28 18.61 4.56
N SER A 39 35.46 18.91 5.09
CA SER A 39 36.65 19.18 4.28
C SER A 39 37.08 17.95 3.49
N ALA A 40 37.00 18.01 2.17
CA ALA A 40 37.53 16.96 1.29
C ALA A 40 39.06 17.02 1.27
N THR A 41 39.72 16.06 1.92
CA THR A 41 41.12 15.73 1.62
C THR A 41 41.19 15.05 0.26
N ASN A 42 42.04 15.57 -0.63
CA ASN A 42 42.08 15.13 -2.03
C ASN A 42 42.97 13.88 -2.21
N ASP A 43 42.43 12.72 -1.88
CA ASP A 43 43.05 11.43 -2.20
C ASP A 43 42.53 10.92 -3.54
N ASN A 44 43.31 11.12 -4.60
CA ASN A 44 42.98 10.67 -5.95
C ASN A 44 42.97 9.12 -6.01
N ASN A 45 41.79 8.51 -6.12
CA ASN A 45 41.64 7.14 -6.60
C ASN A 45 40.39 7.00 -7.49
N ASN A 46 40.48 6.10 -8.45
CA ASN A 46 39.52 5.95 -9.55
C ASN A 46 38.47 4.87 -9.24
N ASP A 47 37.26 5.01 -9.82
CA ASP A 47 36.06 4.21 -9.55
C ASP A 47 35.69 4.06 -8.06
N ALA A 48 34.92 5.05 -7.58
CA ALA A 48 34.18 4.97 -6.32
C ALA A 48 32.67 5.03 -6.59
N SER A 49 32.14 4.02 -7.28
CA SER A 49 30.70 3.73 -7.31
C SER A 49 30.14 3.77 -5.87
N PRO A 50 29.06 4.53 -5.57
CA PRO A 50 28.65 4.80 -4.19
C PRO A 50 28.26 3.51 -3.48
N ILE A 51 28.76 3.32 -2.25
CA ILE A 51 28.53 2.11 -1.44
C ILE A 51 27.03 1.91 -1.25
N LYS A 52 26.46 0.97 -2.01
CA LYS A 52 25.05 0.59 -1.95
C LYS A 52 24.80 -0.19 -0.67
N ARG A 53 23.79 0.25 0.10
CA ARG A 53 23.33 -0.48 1.29
C ARG A 53 22.62 -1.78 0.92
N HIS A 54 22.66 -2.74 1.83
CA HIS A 54 22.09 -4.08 1.61
C HIS A 54 20.64 -4.14 2.11
N VAL A 55 19.75 -4.63 1.24
CA VAL A 55 18.33 -4.82 1.49
C VAL A 55 18.00 -6.31 1.35
N LEU A 56 17.48 -6.93 2.40
CA LEU A 56 16.88 -8.26 2.33
C LEU A 56 15.39 -8.13 1.98
N LEU A 57 14.94 -8.85 0.95
CA LEU A 57 13.53 -8.96 0.58
C LEU A 57 12.98 -10.32 1.05
N ILE A 58 11.97 -10.30 1.93
CA ILE A 58 11.27 -11.48 2.45
C ILE A 58 9.87 -11.52 1.84
N GLY A 59 9.68 -12.35 0.82
CA GLY A 59 8.48 -12.35 -0.03
C GLY A 59 8.66 -11.59 -1.35
N THR A 60 7.55 -11.12 -1.92
CA THR A 60 7.48 -10.73 -3.33
C THR A 60 7.32 -9.22 -3.54
N ALA A 61 8.28 -8.59 -4.21
CA ALA A 61 8.15 -7.22 -4.73
C ALA A 61 7.56 -7.24 -6.15
N LEU A 62 6.75 -6.24 -6.51
CA LEU A 62 6.32 -6.03 -7.91
C LEU A 62 7.54 -5.60 -8.75
N PRO A 63 7.68 -6.02 -10.03
CA PRO A 63 8.88 -5.73 -10.82
C PRO A 63 9.29 -4.25 -10.88
N PRO A 64 8.37 -3.26 -11.07
CA PRO A 64 8.76 -1.84 -11.06
C PRO A 64 9.24 -1.31 -9.70
N ILE A 65 8.94 -2.00 -8.61
CA ILE A 65 9.46 -1.71 -7.26
C ILE A 65 10.84 -2.37 -7.12
N LEU A 66 11.00 -3.62 -7.55
CA LEU A 66 12.27 -4.35 -7.51
C LEU A 66 13.36 -3.64 -8.32
N GLU A 67 13.05 -3.20 -9.55
CA GLU A 67 13.93 -2.39 -10.40
C GLU A 67 14.40 -1.11 -9.68
N GLN A 68 13.47 -0.40 -9.04
CA GLN A 68 13.74 0.83 -8.29
C GLN A 68 14.56 0.63 -7.01
N LEU A 69 14.51 -0.58 -6.43
CA LEU A 69 15.34 -0.97 -5.30
C LEU A 69 16.74 -1.38 -5.79
N GLN A 70 16.85 -2.26 -6.78
CA GLN A 70 18.13 -2.71 -7.36
C GLN A 70 18.96 -1.56 -7.95
N ALA A 71 18.30 -0.53 -8.50
CA ALA A 71 18.95 0.70 -8.94
C ALA A 71 19.74 1.38 -7.80
N ARG A 72 19.22 1.36 -6.56
CA ARG A 72 19.69 2.15 -5.41
C ARG A 72 20.41 1.34 -4.32
N PHE A 73 20.17 0.03 -4.24
CA PHE A 73 20.60 -0.87 -3.17
C PHE A 73 21.13 -2.20 -3.73
N HIS A 74 21.86 -2.96 -2.91
CA HIS A 74 22.07 -4.39 -3.17
C HIS A 74 20.89 -5.15 -2.57
N VAL A 75 19.99 -5.62 -3.44
CA VAL A 75 18.80 -6.39 -3.03
C VAL A 75 19.14 -7.87 -3.06
N HIS A 76 18.86 -8.56 -1.96
CA HIS A 76 18.97 -10.01 -1.81
C HIS A 76 17.56 -10.56 -1.58
N ILE A 77 17.14 -11.59 -2.31
CA ILE A 77 15.77 -12.12 -2.25
C ILE A 77 15.81 -13.44 -1.49
N LEU A 78 15.21 -13.50 -0.30
CA LEU A 78 15.25 -14.70 0.53
C LEU A 78 14.36 -15.84 -0.02
N ASP A 79 13.40 -15.49 -0.88
CA ASP A 79 12.56 -16.43 -1.63
C ASP A 79 13.29 -17.14 -2.78
N ASP A 80 14.50 -16.71 -3.16
CA ASP A 80 15.33 -17.42 -4.15
C ASP A 80 15.98 -18.69 -3.56
N HIS A 81 15.86 -18.91 -2.24
CA HIS A 81 16.34 -20.09 -1.52
C HIS A 81 15.18 -21.04 -1.18
N ASP A 82 15.38 -22.35 -1.36
CA ASP A 82 14.33 -23.37 -1.31
C ASP A 82 14.27 -24.05 0.07
N GLY A 83 13.15 -23.83 0.75
CA GLY A 83 12.94 -24.33 2.12
C GLY A 83 13.57 -23.44 3.20
N GLU A 84 13.39 -23.84 4.46
CA GLU A 84 13.74 -22.98 5.61
C GLU A 84 15.21 -23.14 6.03
N ASP A 85 15.74 -24.37 5.98
CA ASP A 85 17.12 -24.68 6.35
C ASP A 85 18.13 -23.94 5.46
N GLU A 86 17.85 -23.79 4.15
CA GLU A 86 18.71 -23.03 3.24
C GLU A 86 18.70 -21.53 3.56
N ARG A 87 17.52 -20.97 3.86
CA ARG A 87 17.36 -19.56 4.25
C ARG A 87 18.09 -19.25 5.53
N GLU A 88 17.96 -20.08 6.56
CA GLU A 88 18.68 -19.88 7.82
C GLU A 88 20.19 -20.04 7.64
N ALA A 89 20.66 -21.00 6.84
CA ALA A 89 22.09 -21.15 6.53
C ALA A 89 22.64 -19.93 5.76
N TRP A 90 21.88 -19.41 4.78
CA TRP A 90 22.27 -18.21 4.04
C TRP A 90 22.26 -16.95 4.93
N LEU A 91 21.27 -16.82 5.83
CA LEU A 91 21.20 -15.73 6.80
C LEU A 91 22.34 -15.77 7.83
N GLN A 92 22.74 -16.96 8.30
CA GLN A 92 23.93 -17.12 9.15
C GLN A 92 25.21 -16.59 8.49
N GLN A 93 25.33 -16.76 7.17
CA GLN A 93 26.50 -16.28 6.40
C GLN A 93 26.42 -14.80 6.02
N HIS A 94 25.24 -14.27 5.66
CA HIS A 94 25.10 -12.96 5.02
C HIS A 94 24.29 -11.92 5.81
N GLY A 95 23.48 -12.34 6.79
CA GLY A 95 22.54 -11.50 7.54
C GLY A 95 23.20 -10.33 8.27
N ALA A 96 24.42 -10.51 8.76
CA ALA A 96 25.23 -9.47 9.39
C ALA A 96 25.67 -8.34 8.42
N THR A 97 25.40 -8.45 7.12
CA THR A 97 25.62 -7.35 6.16
C THR A 97 24.37 -6.52 5.88
N MET A 98 23.18 -6.96 6.31
CA MET A 98 21.91 -6.32 5.94
C MET A 98 21.67 -5.03 6.73
N ASP A 99 21.55 -3.89 6.03
CA ASP A 99 21.11 -2.63 6.62
C ASP A 99 19.59 -2.62 6.86
N TYR A 100 18.84 -3.26 5.96
CA TYR A 100 17.39 -3.11 5.85
C TYR A 100 16.70 -4.45 5.51
N VAL A 101 15.46 -4.60 5.97
CA VAL A 101 14.53 -5.64 5.52
C VAL A 101 13.32 -4.99 4.86
N MET A 102 12.89 -5.52 3.72
CA MET A 102 11.57 -5.31 3.14
C MET A 102 10.79 -6.63 3.24
N THR A 103 9.55 -6.57 3.72
CA THR A 103 8.68 -7.74 3.89
C THR A 103 7.24 -7.39 3.52
N ASN A 104 6.39 -8.40 3.32
CA ASN A 104 4.99 -8.23 2.94
C ASN A 104 4.04 -8.67 4.07
N ASN A 105 2.79 -8.20 4.01
CA ASN A 105 1.66 -8.69 4.83
C ASN A 105 1.71 -10.22 5.01
N GLY A 106 1.77 -10.68 6.26
CA GLY A 106 1.68 -12.10 6.61
C GLY A 106 2.99 -12.89 6.57
N ARG A 107 4.12 -12.31 6.14
CA ARG A 107 5.46 -12.92 6.30
C ARG A 107 6.26 -12.30 7.43
N GLY A 108 6.35 -10.97 7.46
CA GLY A 108 7.07 -10.25 8.52
C GLY A 108 8.56 -10.63 8.62
N VAL A 109 9.05 -10.84 9.84
CA VAL A 109 10.43 -11.31 10.11
C VAL A 109 10.38 -12.42 11.17
N PRO A 110 10.55 -13.70 10.78
CA PRO A 110 10.56 -14.84 11.69
C PRO A 110 11.54 -14.73 12.84
N GLN A 111 11.16 -15.26 14.01
CA GLN A 111 11.91 -15.14 15.26
C GLN A 111 13.35 -15.67 15.18
N SER A 112 13.58 -16.72 14.37
CA SER A 112 14.89 -17.34 14.17
C SER A 112 15.85 -16.53 13.29
N TYR A 113 15.37 -15.50 12.57
CA TYR A 113 16.20 -14.70 11.68
C TYR A 113 16.91 -13.55 12.43
N TRP A 114 16.28 -13.00 13.47
CA TRP A 114 16.79 -11.85 14.23
C TRP A 114 18.18 -12.04 14.85
N PRO A 115 18.63 -13.24 15.32
CA PRO A 115 20.02 -13.46 15.74
C PRO A 115 21.06 -13.14 14.66
N TRP A 116 20.73 -13.35 13.39
CA TRP A 116 21.63 -13.18 12.24
C TRP A 116 21.61 -11.75 11.68
N LEU A 117 20.51 -11.02 11.87
CA LEU A 117 20.29 -9.66 11.39
C LEU A 117 20.88 -8.59 12.33
N SER A 118 22.16 -8.73 12.68
CA SER A 118 22.84 -7.93 13.70
C SER A 118 23.10 -6.45 13.35
N HIS A 119 23.13 -6.11 12.06
CA HIS A 119 23.35 -4.74 11.55
C HIS A 119 22.07 -4.06 11.02
N LEU A 120 20.92 -4.70 11.20
CA LEU A 120 19.62 -4.21 10.75
C LEU A 120 19.26 -2.87 11.42
N LYS A 121 18.77 -1.91 10.63
CA LYS A 121 18.41 -0.55 11.07
C LYS A 121 16.92 -0.24 10.86
N LEU A 122 16.31 -0.82 9.82
CA LEU A 122 14.90 -0.59 9.50
C LEU A 122 14.25 -1.82 8.84
N VAL A 123 13.00 -2.10 9.24
CA VAL A 123 12.10 -3.08 8.62
C VAL A 123 10.94 -2.33 7.97
N ALA A 124 10.74 -2.52 6.67
CA ALA A 124 9.62 -1.96 5.92
C ALA A 124 8.59 -3.04 5.59
N SER A 125 7.37 -2.91 6.13
CA SER A 125 6.21 -3.69 5.70
C SER A 125 5.58 -3.05 4.46
N PHE A 126 5.50 -3.81 3.37
CA PHE A 126 4.71 -3.48 2.19
C PHE A 126 3.24 -3.90 2.44
N GLY A 127 2.53 -3.04 3.16
CA GLY A 127 1.15 -3.27 3.58
C GLY A 127 0.74 -2.37 4.75
N VAL A 128 -0.55 -2.41 5.09
CA VAL A 128 -1.11 -1.79 6.32
C VAL A 128 -0.83 -2.68 7.53
N GLY A 129 -0.77 -4.00 7.35
CA GLY A 129 -0.50 -4.96 8.41
C GLY A 129 0.99 -4.98 8.77
N TYR A 130 1.26 -4.91 10.07
CA TYR A 130 2.60 -5.10 10.64
C TYR A 130 2.60 -6.14 11.78
N ASP A 131 1.46 -6.80 12.02
CA ASP A 131 1.21 -7.77 13.08
C ASP A 131 2.11 -9.02 12.99
N SER A 132 2.69 -9.29 11.81
CA SER A 132 3.68 -10.34 11.58
C SER A 132 5.13 -9.93 11.89
N ILE A 133 5.37 -8.70 12.33
CA ILE A 133 6.70 -8.19 12.73
C ILE A 133 6.70 -8.02 14.24
N ASP A 134 7.65 -8.66 14.95
CA ASP A 134 7.82 -8.42 16.38
C ASP A 134 8.35 -6.99 16.61
N CYS A 135 7.41 -6.10 16.93
CA CYS A 135 7.68 -4.70 17.21
C CYS A 135 8.34 -4.49 18.59
N HIS A 136 8.23 -5.47 19.51
CA HIS A 136 8.88 -5.41 20.82
C HIS A 136 10.37 -5.74 20.71
N GLU A 137 10.74 -6.76 19.93
CA GLU A 137 12.13 -7.04 19.58
C GLU A 137 12.73 -5.92 18.74
N ALA A 138 12.01 -5.38 17.75
CA ALA A 138 12.46 -4.24 16.98
C ALA A 138 12.81 -3.03 17.87
N VAL A 139 11.92 -2.65 18.80
CA VAL A 139 12.17 -1.57 19.77
C VAL A 139 13.36 -1.89 20.69
N THR A 140 13.46 -3.13 21.17
CA THR A 140 14.57 -3.60 22.03
C THR A 140 15.92 -3.52 21.33
N ARG A 141 15.95 -3.71 20.01
CA ARG A 141 17.15 -3.60 19.14
C ARG A 141 17.35 -2.20 18.55
N HIS A 142 16.50 -1.23 18.88
CA HIS A 142 16.48 0.13 18.32
C HIS A 142 16.29 0.18 16.78
N ILE A 143 15.56 -0.78 16.24
CA ILE A 143 15.24 -0.92 14.81
C ILE A 143 13.93 -0.19 14.51
N VAL A 144 13.93 0.62 13.44
CA VAL A 144 12.72 1.35 13.00
C VAL A 144 11.81 0.43 12.20
N VAL A 145 10.54 0.31 12.58
CA VAL A 145 9.53 -0.38 11.76
C VAL A 145 8.70 0.66 11.00
N THR A 146 8.59 0.50 9.68
CA THR A 146 7.70 1.30 8.83
C THR A 146 6.65 0.41 8.16
N HIS A 147 5.46 0.96 7.91
CA HIS A 147 4.37 0.33 7.17
C HIS A 147 3.72 1.39 6.27
N THR A 148 2.76 1.01 5.42
CA THR A 148 2.10 1.91 4.46
C THR A 148 0.62 2.11 4.81
N PRO A 149 0.27 2.98 5.77
CA PRO A 149 -1.12 3.31 6.10
C PRO A 149 -1.75 4.25 5.06
N GLY A 150 -3.09 4.32 5.00
CA GLY A 150 -3.83 5.33 4.24
C GLY A 150 -3.90 5.13 2.72
N VAL A 151 -3.07 4.26 2.14
CA VAL A 151 -2.99 4.03 0.68
C VAL A 151 -4.00 3.03 0.13
N LEU A 152 -4.67 2.28 1.00
CA LEU A 152 -5.61 1.20 0.63
C LEU A 152 -7.05 1.44 1.12
N ASP A 153 -7.25 2.44 1.97
CA ASP A 153 -8.47 2.64 2.75
C ASP A 153 -9.69 2.97 1.87
N ALA A 154 -9.50 3.80 0.84
CA ALA A 154 -10.54 4.19 -0.12
C ALA A 154 -10.97 3.02 -1.02
N GLU A 155 -10.03 2.24 -1.53
CA GLU A 155 -10.29 1.08 -2.40
C GLU A 155 -10.91 -0.08 -1.59
N THR A 156 -10.40 -0.31 -0.38
CA THR A 156 -10.93 -1.33 0.56
C THR A 156 -12.36 -1.00 0.98
N SER A 157 -12.65 0.26 1.34
CA SER A 157 -14.01 0.66 1.72
C SER A 157 -14.99 0.65 0.53
N THR A 158 -14.55 1.06 -0.66
CA THR A 158 -15.33 0.94 -1.91
C THR A 158 -15.67 -0.53 -2.21
N THR A 159 -14.68 -1.42 -2.07
CA THR A 159 -14.85 -2.87 -2.25
C THR A 159 -15.79 -3.47 -1.19
N ALA A 160 -15.70 -3.03 0.08
CA ALA A 160 -16.60 -3.47 1.14
C ALA A 160 -18.06 -3.06 0.86
N VAL A 161 -18.31 -1.83 0.40
CA VAL A 161 -19.64 -1.37 -0.02
C VAL A 161 -20.16 -2.16 -1.22
N LEU A 162 -19.31 -2.45 -2.22
CA LEU A 162 -19.65 -3.28 -3.37
C LEU A 162 -20.07 -4.69 -2.95
N LEU A 163 -19.29 -5.37 -2.10
CA LEU A 163 -19.58 -6.71 -1.60
C LEU A 163 -20.85 -6.73 -0.74
N TYR A 164 -21.03 -5.75 0.14
CA TYR A 164 -22.23 -5.57 0.96
C TYR A 164 -23.49 -5.46 0.08
N LEU A 165 -23.48 -4.58 -0.92
CA LEU A 165 -24.58 -4.43 -1.87
C LEU A 165 -24.80 -5.70 -2.72
N ALA A 166 -23.73 -6.39 -3.13
CA ALA A 166 -23.82 -7.63 -3.88
C ALA A 166 -24.53 -8.75 -3.10
N CYS A 167 -24.26 -8.87 -1.79
CA CYS A 167 -24.95 -9.82 -0.91
C CYS A 167 -26.44 -9.48 -0.70
N PHE A 168 -26.80 -8.20 -0.52
CA PHE A 168 -28.22 -7.84 -0.36
C PHE A 168 -29.02 -7.95 -1.65
N ARG A 169 -28.41 -7.63 -2.79
CA ARG A 169 -29.05 -7.66 -4.11
C ARG A 169 -28.95 -9.00 -4.86
N ASP A 170 -28.37 -10.03 -4.24
CA ASP A 170 -28.11 -11.34 -4.86
C ASP A 170 -27.48 -11.20 -6.26
N LEU A 171 -26.44 -10.37 -6.34
CA LEU A 171 -25.88 -9.90 -7.61
C LEU A 171 -25.37 -11.04 -8.49
N LEU A 172 -24.84 -12.11 -7.89
CA LEU A 172 -24.31 -13.27 -8.61
C LEU A 172 -25.43 -14.13 -9.23
N ALA A 173 -26.58 -14.28 -8.56
CA ALA A 173 -27.75 -14.93 -9.15
C ALA A 173 -28.35 -14.06 -10.27
N CYS A 174 -28.48 -12.74 -10.03
CA CYS A 174 -28.98 -11.78 -11.01
C CYS A 174 -28.13 -11.74 -12.29
N ASP A 175 -26.80 -11.69 -12.15
CA ASP A 175 -25.85 -11.70 -13.27
C ASP A 175 -25.93 -13.01 -14.07
N LYS A 176 -25.92 -14.15 -13.39
CA LYS A 176 -26.09 -15.47 -14.02
C LYS A 176 -27.43 -15.61 -14.74
N TYR A 177 -28.51 -15.08 -14.15
CA TYR A 177 -29.84 -15.06 -14.75
C TYR A 177 -29.88 -14.18 -16.00
N ALA A 178 -29.29 -12.98 -15.97
CA ALA A 178 -29.19 -12.10 -17.13
C ALA A 178 -28.33 -12.70 -18.27
N ARG A 179 -27.21 -13.36 -17.93
CA ARG A 179 -26.33 -14.01 -18.90
C ARG A 179 -26.86 -15.34 -19.46
N SER A 180 -27.97 -15.87 -18.93
CA SER A 180 -28.56 -17.14 -19.40
C SER A 180 -29.12 -17.10 -20.82
N GLY A 181 -29.30 -15.90 -21.39
CA GLY A 181 -29.79 -15.68 -22.75
C GLY A 181 -31.31 -15.86 -22.91
N THR A 182 -31.87 -16.96 -22.42
CA THR A 182 -33.30 -17.29 -22.59
C THR A 182 -34.12 -17.11 -21.31
N THR A 183 -33.60 -17.40 -20.12
CA THR A 183 -34.42 -17.48 -18.89
C THR A 183 -35.16 -16.17 -18.56
N TRP A 184 -34.53 -15.00 -18.80
CA TRP A 184 -35.22 -13.71 -18.66
C TRP A 184 -36.38 -13.56 -19.66
N GLN A 185 -36.20 -13.98 -20.91
CA GLN A 185 -37.22 -13.88 -21.96
C GLN A 185 -38.40 -14.82 -21.70
N ASP A 186 -38.10 -16.04 -21.23
CA ASP A 186 -39.09 -17.10 -21.01
C ASP A 186 -39.82 -17.01 -19.66
N GLN A 187 -39.12 -16.60 -18.59
CA GLN A 187 -39.63 -16.60 -17.21
C GLN A 187 -39.84 -15.18 -16.63
N GLY A 188 -39.43 -14.14 -17.35
CA GLY A 188 -39.59 -12.74 -16.94
C GLY A 188 -38.45 -12.23 -16.05
N PRO A 189 -38.66 -11.14 -15.30
CA PRO A 189 -37.63 -10.51 -14.47
C PRO A 189 -37.24 -11.40 -13.27
N HIS A 190 -35.98 -11.29 -12.83
CA HIS A 190 -35.47 -11.98 -11.64
C HIS A 190 -36.31 -11.63 -10.39
N PRO A 191 -36.54 -12.58 -9.46
CA PRO A 191 -37.23 -12.32 -8.20
C PRO A 191 -36.67 -11.13 -7.40
N LEU A 192 -37.55 -10.44 -6.65
CA LEU A 192 -37.20 -9.28 -5.84
C LEU A 192 -36.24 -9.66 -4.70
N THR A 193 -35.11 -8.94 -4.64
CA THR A 193 -34.04 -9.16 -3.66
C THR A 193 -34.16 -8.22 -2.46
N ARG A 194 -33.33 -8.41 -1.43
CA ARG A 194 -33.44 -7.65 -0.17
C ARG A 194 -32.94 -6.21 -0.36
N THR A 195 -33.53 -5.26 0.39
CA THR A 195 -32.86 -3.96 0.58
C THR A 195 -31.80 -4.04 1.66
N ALA A 196 -30.74 -3.25 1.46
CA ALA A 196 -29.68 -2.94 2.41
C ALA A 196 -30.02 -1.76 3.34
N ASP A 197 -31.08 -1.00 3.04
CA ASP A 197 -31.53 0.12 3.86
C ASP A 197 -32.03 -0.34 5.24
N GLY A 198 -31.71 0.41 6.29
CA GLY A 198 -32.13 0.09 7.67
C GLY A 198 -31.54 -1.22 8.23
N ARG A 199 -30.53 -1.78 7.57
CA ARG A 199 -29.79 -2.96 8.05
C ARG A 199 -28.64 -2.51 8.94
N HIS A 200 -28.64 -2.98 10.18
CA HIS A 200 -27.48 -2.93 11.05
C HIS A 200 -26.89 -4.35 11.15
N GLY A 201 -25.56 -4.43 11.19
CA GLY A 201 -24.81 -5.66 11.45
C GLY A 201 -24.56 -5.89 12.94
#